data_AF-A0A840S833-F1
#
_entry.id   AF-A0A840S833-F1
#
_cell.length_a   1.000
_cell.length_b   1.000
_cell.length_c   1.000
_cell.angle_alpha   90.00
_cell.angle_beta   90.00
_cell.angle_gamma   90.00
#
_symmetry.space_group_name_H-M   'P 1'
#
loop_
_entity.id
_entity.type
_entity.pdbx_description
1 polymer ?
#
loop_
_entity_poly.entity_id
_entity_poly.type
_entity_poly.pdbx_seq_one_letter_code
_entity_poly.pdbx_strand_id
1 'polypeptide(L)'
;MRRWIPWVLMVAALPVGAQGEAPREMSRAELAAVKPAVTPERDAVAELMGLRGYFIARMAERCRKELGMPPSRYAEPEESRWQGKNHRYLAAIARYTQKRDGPRDPLTNFQLKLEQAGARQKTAHAQADAALKAAPDRAAHCTAFFADSEAGRLDVSEQDPHYGTLEGLARELFDAREAR
;
A
#
# COMPACT_ATOMS: atom_id res chain seq x y z
N MET A 1 -28.57 -35.61 -50.95
CA MET A 1 -29.40 -36.62 -50.25
C MET A 1 -29.57 -36.18 -48.80
N ARG A 2 -30.79 -35.79 -48.42
CA ARG A 2 -31.17 -35.37 -47.06
C ARG A 2 -31.40 -36.61 -46.18
N ARG A 3 -30.77 -36.69 -45.01
CA ARG A 3 -31.15 -37.62 -43.94
C ARG A 3 -31.42 -36.82 -42.68
N TRP A 4 -32.68 -36.84 -42.27
CA TRP A 4 -33.21 -36.33 -41.02
C TRP A 4 -32.81 -37.28 -39.89
N ILE A 5 -32.37 -36.73 -38.76
CA ILE A 5 -32.23 -37.46 -37.49
C ILE A 5 -33.19 -36.79 -36.50
N PRO A 6 -34.08 -37.54 -35.85
CA PRO A 6 -35.12 -36.97 -35.00
C PRO A 6 -34.55 -36.55 -33.65
N TRP A 7 -35.17 -35.49 -33.14
CA TRP A 7 -35.04 -35.01 -31.78
C TRP A 7 -35.45 -36.11 -30.79
N VAL A 8 -34.50 -36.55 -29.96
CA VAL A 8 -34.82 -37.20 -28.69
C VAL A 8 -34.12 -36.39 -27.59
N LEU A 9 -34.94 -35.59 -26.92
CA LEU A 9 -34.64 -34.96 -25.64
C LEU A 9 -34.35 -36.06 -24.61
N MET A 10 -33.10 -36.19 -24.21
CA MET A 10 -32.74 -36.76 -22.90
C MET A 10 -32.41 -35.58 -21.99
N VAL A 11 -33.43 -35.09 -21.28
CA VAL A 11 -33.24 -34.27 -20.08
C VAL A 11 -32.80 -35.23 -18.99
N ALA A 12 -31.48 -35.35 -18.81
CA ALA A 12 -30.93 -35.93 -17.60
C ALA A 12 -31.27 -34.98 -16.45
N ALA A 13 -32.15 -35.43 -15.54
CA ALA A 13 -32.39 -34.77 -14.28
C ALA A 13 -31.09 -34.78 -13.47
N LEU A 14 -30.41 -33.64 -13.43
CA LEU A 14 -29.33 -33.39 -12.48
C LEU A 14 -29.95 -33.36 -11.07
N PRO A 15 -29.35 -34.03 -10.08
CA PRO A 15 -29.75 -33.84 -8.69
C PRO A 15 -29.46 -32.37 -8.31
N VAL A 16 -30.54 -31.60 -8.17
CA VAL A 16 -30.55 -30.33 -7.43
C VAL A 16 -30.23 -30.69 -5.99
N GLY A 17 -28.97 -30.49 -5.61
CA GLY A 17 -28.46 -30.92 -4.31
C GLY A 17 -27.10 -30.35 -3.96
N ALA A 18 -26.79 -29.13 -4.42
CA ALA A 18 -25.83 -28.29 -3.71
C ALA A 18 -26.67 -27.21 -3.03
N GLN A 19 -27.10 -27.50 -1.79
CA GLN A 19 -27.47 -26.44 -0.87
C GLN A 19 -26.25 -25.54 -0.76
N GLY A 20 -26.27 -24.42 -1.46
CA GLY A 20 -25.35 -23.33 -1.16
C GLY A 20 -25.65 -22.93 0.27
N GLU A 21 -24.81 -23.39 1.21
CA GLU A 21 -24.73 -22.74 2.50
C GLU A 21 -24.57 -21.25 2.20
N ALA A 22 -25.57 -20.47 2.59
CA ALA A 22 -25.47 -19.03 2.59
C ALA A 22 -24.13 -18.70 3.26
N PRO A 23 -23.29 -17.80 2.69
CA PRO A 23 -21.99 -17.47 3.27
C PRO A 23 -22.21 -17.16 4.75
N ARG A 24 -21.69 -18.03 5.62
CA ARG A 24 -21.88 -17.87 7.06
C ARG A 24 -21.19 -16.59 7.45
N GLU A 25 -21.93 -15.65 8.02
CA GLU A 25 -21.35 -14.43 8.57
C GLU A 25 -20.30 -14.85 9.62
N MET A 26 -19.04 -14.60 9.30
CA MET A 26 -17.94 -14.86 10.22
C MET A 26 -18.09 -13.94 11.43
N SER A 27 -18.00 -14.51 12.63
CA SER A 27 -18.00 -13.74 13.86
C SER A 27 -16.77 -12.82 13.94
N ARG A 28 -16.88 -11.77 14.74
CA ARG A 28 -15.79 -10.81 15.00
C ARG A 28 -14.48 -11.48 15.45
N ALA A 29 -14.58 -12.53 16.26
CA ALA A 29 -13.42 -13.26 16.75
C ALA A 29 -12.76 -14.04 15.61
N GLU A 30 -13.55 -14.60 14.70
CA GLU A 30 -13.07 -15.34 13.53
C GLU A 30 -12.40 -14.38 12.52
N LEU A 31 -13.02 -13.23 12.19
CA LEU A 31 -12.41 -12.21 11.31
C LEU A 31 -11.11 -11.62 11.89
N ALA A 32 -11.05 -11.42 13.21
CA ALA A 32 -9.82 -10.97 13.87
C ALA A 32 -8.71 -12.04 13.80
N ALA A 33 -9.10 -13.32 13.87
CA ALA A 33 -8.21 -14.48 13.78
C ALA A 33 -7.76 -14.79 12.34
N VAL A 34 -8.47 -14.29 11.32
CA VAL A 34 -7.99 -14.36 9.93
C VAL A 34 -6.67 -13.61 9.82
N LYS A 35 -5.61 -14.37 9.58
CA LYS A 35 -4.32 -13.81 9.17
C LYS A 35 -4.49 -13.32 7.74
N PRO A 36 -4.06 -12.08 7.43
CA PRO A 36 -4.10 -11.61 6.06
C PRO A 36 -3.30 -12.55 5.19
N ALA A 37 -3.77 -12.80 3.97
CA ALA A 37 -2.99 -13.58 3.01
C ALA A 37 -1.62 -12.91 2.86
N VAL A 38 -0.56 -13.65 3.20
CA VAL A 38 0.83 -13.19 3.05
C VAL A 38 1.26 -13.55 1.65
N THR A 39 1.55 -12.54 0.84
CA THR A 39 1.97 -12.71 -0.56
C THR A 39 3.20 -11.85 -0.83
N PRO A 40 4.09 -12.27 -1.75
CA PRO A 40 5.27 -11.47 -2.12
C PRO A 40 4.90 -10.05 -2.56
N GLU A 41 3.76 -9.90 -3.22
CA GLU A 41 3.25 -8.59 -3.65
C GLU A 41 2.88 -7.69 -2.47
N ARG A 42 2.11 -8.21 -1.50
CA ARG A 42 1.72 -7.43 -0.30
C ARG A 42 2.94 -7.04 0.53
N ASP A 43 3.94 -7.91 0.62
CA ASP A 43 5.20 -7.61 1.29
C ASP A 43 6.00 -6.52 0.57
N ALA A 44 6.07 -6.57 -0.77
CA ALA A 44 6.73 -5.55 -1.57
C ALA A 44 6.03 -4.18 -1.44
N VAL A 45 4.70 -4.17 -1.47
CA VAL A 45 3.91 -2.93 -1.30
C VAL A 45 4.08 -2.34 0.10
N ALA A 46 4.10 -3.18 1.14
CA ALA A 46 4.37 -2.74 2.50
C ALA A 46 5.76 -2.09 2.63
N GLU A 47 6.78 -2.68 2.02
CA GLU A 47 8.13 -2.13 1.99
C GLU A 47 8.20 -0.81 1.20
N LEU A 48 7.59 -0.76 0.02
CA LEU A 48 7.54 0.42 -0.84
C LEU A 48 6.94 1.63 -0.12
N MET A 49 5.80 1.43 0.55
CA MET A 49 5.16 2.52 1.30
C MET A 49 6.01 3.01 2.46
N GLY A 50 6.76 2.12 3.12
CA GLY A 50 7.75 2.48 4.12
C GLY A 50 8.92 3.30 3.54
N LEU A 51 9.36 3.01 2.32
CA LEU A 51 10.41 3.76 1.61
C LEU A 51 9.93 5.12 1.11
N ARG A 52 8.70 5.21 0.62
CA ARG A 52 8.17 6.41 -0.07
C ARG A 52 8.17 7.64 0.83
N GLY A 53 7.82 7.51 2.11
CA GLY A 53 7.87 8.61 3.07
C GLY A 53 9.29 9.20 3.20
N TYR A 54 10.28 8.35 3.48
CA TYR A 54 11.69 8.79 3.55
C TYR A 54 12.20 9.39 2.24
N PHE A 55 11.75 8.88 1.10
CA PHE A 55 12.11 9.43 -0.20
C PHE A 55 11.56 10.85 -0.36
N ILE A 56 10.28 11.08 -0.03
CA ILE A 56 9.63 12.39 -0.12
C ILE A 56 10.31 13.40 0.81
N ALA A 57 10.60 13.01 2.06
CA ALA A 57 11.36 13.84 3.00
C ALA A 57 12.72 14.23 2.43
N ARG A 58 13.51 13.25 1.97
CA ARG A 58 14.84 13.54 1.42
C ARG A 58 14.77 14.41 0.16
N MET A 59 13.82 14.14 -0.72
CA MET A 59 13.64 14.92 -1.95
C MET A 59 13.29 16.38 -1.62
N ALA A 60 12.37 16.60 -0.67
CA ALA A 60 12.02 17.94 -0.20
C ALA A 60 13.23 18.68 0.40
N GLU A 61 13.99 18.03 1.28
CA GLU A 61 15.20 18.58 1.89
C GLU A 61 16.21 19.03 0.81
N ARG A 62 16.47 18.18 -0.18
CA ARG A 62 17.41 18.46 -1.26
C ARG A 62 16.91 19.56 -2.20
N CYS A 63 15.62 19.52 -2.55
CA CYS A 63 15.05 20.50 -3.46
C CYS A 63 14.93 21.89 -2.85
N ARG A 64 14.68 22.02 -1.55
CA ARG A 64 14.76 23.31 -0.86
C ARG A 64 16.15 23.92 -0.99
N LYS A 65 17.20 23.11 -0.80
CA LYS A 65 18.60 23.54 -0.95
C LYS A 65 18.91 23.97 -2.39
N GLU A 66 18.49 23.18 -3.38
CA GLU A 66 18.72 23.49 -4.80
C GLU A 66 18.01 24.79 -5.23
N LEU A 67 16.80 25.04 -4.73
CA LEU A 67 16.01 26.22 -5.05
C LEU A 67 16.33 27.44 -4.17
N GLY A 68 17.31 27.34 -3.26
CA GLY A 68 17.66 28.43 -2.33
C GLY A 68 16.55 28.78 -1.33
N MET A 69 15.61 27.86 -1.09
CA MET A 69 14.52 28.05 -0.13
C MET A 69 15.04 27.83 1.29
N PRO A 70 14.53 28.57 2.29
CA PRO A 70 14.88 28.30 3.68
C PRO A 70 14.46 26.88 4.10
N PRO A 71 15.13 26.30 5.10
CA PRO A 71 14.65 25.09 5.75
C PRO A 71 13.21 25.27 6.22
N SER A 72 12.39 24.24 6.08
CA SER A 72 11.03 24.29 6.61
C SER A 72 11.05 24.45 8.14
N ARG A 73 10.14 25.27 8.67
CA ARG A 73 9.92 25.41 10.12
C ARG A 73 9.38 24.11 10.75
N TYR A 74 8.65 23.33 9.98
CA TYR A 74 8.20 21.98 10.35
C TYR A 74 9.21 20.99 9.79
N ALA A 75 9.60 19.97 10.55
CA ALA A 75 10.40 18.88 10.01
C ALA A 75 9.61 18.22 8.85
N GLU A 76 10.12 18.35 7.62
CA GLU A 76 9.62 17.69 6.40
C GLU A 76 8.09 17.81 6.13
N PRO A 77 7.57 19.02 5.82
CA PRO A 77 6.13 19.25 5.71
C PRO A 77 5.49 18.48 4.54
N GLU A 78 6.24 18.22 3.47
CA GLU A 78 5.78 17.43 2.33
C GLU A 78 5.53 15.98 2.75
N GLU A 79 6.43 15.39 3.53
CA GLU A 79 6.30 14.03 4.03
C GLU A 79 5.15 13.92 5.03
N SER A 80 5.04 14.87 5.97
CA SER A 80 3.93 14.92 6.93
C SER A 80 2.58 15.08 6.23
N ARG A 81 2.48 15.93 5.20
CA ARG A 81 1.27 16.07 4.39
C ARG A 81 0.93 14.77 3.68
N TRP A 82 1.90 14.15 3.03
CA TRP A 82 1.72 12.87 2.34
C TRP A 82 1.27 11.79 3.32
N GLN A 83 1.90 11.66 4.49
CA GLN A 83 1.47 10.71 5.52
C GLN A 83 0.02 10.96 5.96
N GLY A 84 -0.36 12.22 6.15
CA GLY A 84 -1.73 12.60 6.52
C GLY A 84 -2.76 12.19 5.46
N LYS A 85 -2.46 12.41 4.18
CA LYS A 85 -3.33 12.00 3.06
C LYS A 85 -3.41 10.49 2.88
N ASN A 86 -2.32 9.78 3.17
CA ASN A 86 -2.20 8.33 2.97
C ASN A 86 -2.36 7.52 4.27
N HIS A 87 -2.87 8.15 5.34
CA HIS A 87 -2.95 7.55 6.67
C HIS A 87 -3.67 6.20 6.67
N ARG A 88 -4.78 6.08 5.92
CA ARG A 88 -5.55 4.82 5.80
C ARG A 88 -4.67 3.67 5.32
N TYR A 89 -3.88 3.89 4.27
CA TYR A 89 -3.01 2.86 3.69
C TYR A 89 -1.80 2.56 4.59
N LEU A 90 -1.19 3.58 5.18
CA LEU A 90 -0.08 3.42 6.13
C LEU A 90 -0.51 2.59 7.35
N ALA A 91 -1.69 2.88 7.89
CA ALA A 91 -2.25 2.16 9.02
C ALA A 91 -2.64 0.72 8.64
N ALA A 92 -3.08 0.47 7.39
CA ALA A 92 -3.38 -0.87 6.89
C ALA A 92 -2.11 -1.70 6.82
N ILE A 93 -1.03 -1.14 6.27
CA ILE A 93 0.27 -1.80 6.17
C ILE A 93 0.86 -2.07 7.56
N ALA A 94 0.74 -1.14 8.49
CA ALA A 94 1.20 -1.34 9.87
C ALA A 94 0.49 -2.54 10.54
N ARG A 95 -0.82 -2.69 10.30
CA ARG A 95 -1.59 -3.85 10.80
C ARG A 95 -1.23 -5.14 10.06
N TYR A 96 -1.08 -5.09 8.73
CA TYR A 96 -0.67 -6.22 7.91
C TYR A 96 0.67 -6.78 8.39
N THR A 97 1.69 -5.91 8.50
CA THR A 97 3.03 -6.30 8.95
C THR A 97 3.00 -6.86 10.37
N GLN A 98 2.26 -6.25 11.29
CA GLN A 98 2.07 -6.78 12.65
C GLN A 98 1.44 -8.19 12.65
N LYS A 99 0.40 -8.43 11.84
CA LYS A 99 -0.25 -9.75 11.77
C LYS A 99 0.64 -10.81 11.09
N ARG A 100 1.36 -10.43 10.02
CA ARG A 100 2.30 -11.29 9.29
C ARG A 100 3.45 -11.75 10.20
N ASP A 101 4.01 -10.80 10.92
CA ASP A 101 5.18 -10.99 11.77
C ASP A 101 4.89 -11.79 13.04
N GLY A 102 3.62 -11.85 13.45
CA GLY A 102 3.17 -12.53 14.65
C GLY A 102 3.53 -11.80 15.94
N PRO A 103 3.12 -12.34 17.10
CA PRO A 103 3.51 -11.80 18.40
C PRO A 103 5.03 -11.96 18.59
N ARG A 104 5.70 -10.85 18.89
CA ARG A 104 7.12 -10.80 19.28
C ARG A 104 7.25 -10.08 20.61
N ASP A 105 8.32 -10.38 21.33
CA ASP A 105 8.72 -9.58 22.48
C ASP A 105 8.84 -8.09 22.10
N PRO A 106 8.34 -7.15 22.93
CA PRO A 106 8.34 -5.72 22.60
C PRO A 106 9.73 -5.14 22.31
N LEU A 107 10.77 -5.57 23.03
CA LEU A 107 12.13 -5.05 22.84
C LEU A 107 12.71 -5.55 21.52
N THR A 108 12.55 -6.85 21.21
CA THR A 108 12.97 -7.42 19.92
C THR A 108 12.22 -6.77 18.76
N ASN A 109 10.91 -6.54 18.91
CA ASN A 109 10.11 -5.88 17.88
C ASN A 109 10.54 -4.42 17.65
N PHE A 110 10.87 -3.70 18.72
CA PHE A 110 11.37 -2.33 18.63
C PHE A 110 12.71 -2.28 17.88
N GLN A 111 13.67 -3.14 18.26
CA GLN A 111 14.98 -3.21 17.62
C GLN A 111 14.86 -3.54 16.13
N LEU A 112 14.05 -4.54 15.77
CA LEU A 112 13.82 -4.90 14.37
C LEU A 112 13.22 -3.74 13.57
N LYS A 113 12.23 -3.04 14.13
CA LYS A 113 11.61 -1.88 13.46
C LYS A 113 12.61 -0.74 13.29
N LEU A 114 13.49 -0.52 14.27
CA LEU A 114 14.54 0.50 14.18
C LEU A 114 15.55 0.17 13.08
N GLU A 115 16.00 -1.08 13.00
CA GLU A 115 16.91 -1.55 11.94
C GLU A 115 16.27 -1.45 10.55
N GLN A 116 15.02 -1.88 10.41
CA GLN A 116 14.27 -1.77 9.16
C GLN A 116 14.07 -0.30 8.75
N ALA A 117 13.72 0.58 9.70
CA ALA A 117 13.59 2.01 9.46
C ALA A 117 14.92 2.61 8.99
N GLY A 118 16.04 2.27 9.63
CA GLY A 118 17.37 2.74 9.23
C GLY A 118 17.78 2.27 7.84
N ALA A 119 17.51 1.00 7.50
CA ALA A 119 17.77 0.45 6.18
C ALA A 119 16.91 1.14 5.10
N ARG A 120 15.61 1.32 5.37
CA ARG A 120 14.69 2.04 4.48
C ARG A 120 15.12 3.47 4.25
N GLN A 121 15.44 4.19 5.33
CA GLN A 121 15.91 5.56 5.26
C GLN A 121 17.15 5.67 4.37
N LYS A 122 18.15 4.81 4.58
CA LYS A 122 19.37 4.79 3.77
C LYS A 122 19.06 4.55 2.28
N THR A 123 18.23 3.56 1.98
CA THR A 123 17.85 3.23 0.59
C THR A 123 17.07 4.37 -0.06
N ALA A 124 16.06 4.90 0.61
CA ALA A 124 15.23 5.98 0.10
C ALA A 124 16.05 7.27 -0.11
N HIS A 125 16.99 7.56 0.77
CA HIS A 125 17.89 8.70 0.61
C HIS A 125 18.79 8.55 -0.61
N ALA A 126 19.37 7.36 -0.81
CA ALA A 126 20.19 7.09 -1.98
C ALA A 126 19.38 7.22 -3.29
N GLN A 127 18.13 6.75 -3.29
CA GLN A 127 17.22 6.90 -4.44
C GLN A 127 16.88 8.36 -4.74
N ALA A 128 16.54 9.16 -3.71
CA ALA A 128 16.24 10.58 -3.88
C ALA A 128 17.47 11.36 -4.40
N ASP A 129 18.64 11.12 -3.82
CA ASP A 129 19.89 11.75 -4.25
C ASP A 129 20.27 11.33 -5.68
N ALA A 130 20.03 10.06 -6.06
CA ALA A 130 20.27 9.57 -7.42
C ALA A 130 19.30 10.18 -8.44
N ALA A 131 18.01 10.28 -8.10
CA ALA A 131 16.99 10.89 -8.97
C ALA A 131 17.32 12.35 -9.29
N LEU A 132 17.76 13.14 -8.30
CA LEU A 132 18.21 14.51 -8.52
C LEU A 132 19.51 14.58 -9.33
N LYS A 133 20.47 13.70 -9.05
CA LYS A 133 21.73 13.67 -9.80
C LYS A 133 21.51 13.34 -11.28
N ALA A 134 20.54 12.50 -11.60
CA ALA A 134 20.21 12.11 -12.97
C ALA A 134 19.36 13.14 -13.71
N ALA A 135 18.76 14.12 -13.00
CA ALA A 135 17.94 15.14 -13.62
C ALA A 135 18.80 16.12 -14.47
N PRO A 136 18.48 16.33 -15.75
CA PRO A 136 19.24 17.25 -16.61
C PRO A 136 19.11 18.71 -16.15
N ASP A 137 17.93 19.07 -15.61
CA ASP A 137 17.68 20.34 -14.94
C ASP A 137 17.13 20.05 -13.54
N ARG A 138 18.00 20.24 -12.54
CA ARG A 138 17.67 20.00 -11.12
C ARG A 138 16.67 21.00 -10.59
N ALA A 139 16.75 22.27 -11.00
CA ALA A 139 15.82 23.30 -10.54
C ALA A 139 14.41 23.02 -11.05
N ALA A 140 14.27 22.74 -12.34
CA ALA A 140 12.97 22.37 -12.93
C ALA A 140 12.39 21.11 -12.30
N HIS A 141 13.23 20.07 -12.07
CA HIS A 141 12.80 18.84 -11.39
C HIS A 141 12.31 19.13 -9.96
N CYS A 142 13.01 19.99 -9.23
CA CYS A 142 12.61 20.37 -7.87
C CYS A 142 11.35 21.21 -7.80
N THR A 143 11.16 22.15 -8.74
CA THR A 143 9.90 22.89 -8.87
C THR A 143 8.74 21.94 -9.16
N ALA A 144 8.94 20.97 -10.08
CA ALA A 144 7.94 19.96 -10.38
C ALA A 144 7.61 19.09 -9.17
N PHE A 145 8.61 18.66 -8.39
CA PHE A 145 8.40 17.89 -7.16
C PHE A 145 7.48 18.61 -6.18
N PHE A 146 7.71 19.91 -5.90
CA PHE A 146 6.83 20.66 -4.99
C PHE A 146 5.43 20.83 -5.57
N ALA A 147 5.30 21.13 -6.86
CA ALA A 147 4.01 21.25 -7.53
C ALA A 147 3.22 19.93 -7.48
N ASP A 148 3.89 18.79 -7.69
CA ASP A 148 3.28 17.46 -7.63
C ASP A 148 2.88 17.09 -6.20
N SER A 149 3.74 17.41 -5.24
CA SER A 149 3.44 17.23 -3.82
C SER A 149 2.22 18.06 -3.40
N GLU A 150 2.13 19.32 -3.83
CA GLU A 150 1.00 20.22 -3.53
C GLU A 150 -0.29 19.79 -4.21
N ALA A 151 -0.19 19.30 -5.45
CA ALA A 151 -1.31 18.77 -6.20
C ALA A 151 -1.77 17.38 -5.73
N GLY A 152 -1.10 16.77 -4.75
CA GLY A 152 -1.40 15.42 -4.27
C GLY A 152 -1.04 14.32 -5.28
N ARG A 153 -0.23 14.61 -6.30
CA ARG A 153 0.22 13.62 -7.30
C ARG A 153 1.18 12.58 -6.74
N LEU A 154 1.69 12.81 -5.54
CA LEU A 154 2.50 11.84 -4.77
C LEU A 154 1.63 10.93 -3.87
N ASP A 155 0.35 11.25 -3.71
CA ASP A 155 -0.58 10.48 -2.89
C ASP A 155 -0.98 9.18 -3.59
N VAL A 156 -1.38 8.18 -2.81
CA VAL A 156 -1.93 6.93 -3.32
C VAL A 156 -3.30 7.23 -3.92
N SER A 157 -3.43 6.99 -5.22
CA SER A 157 -4.66 7.12 -5.99
C SER A 157 -4.87 5.88 -6.86
N GLU A 158 -6.01 5.79 -7.55
CA GLU A 158 -6.30 4.71 -8.52
C GLU A 158 -5.25 4.62 -9.65
N GLN A 159 -4.45 5.66 -9.87
CA GLN A 159 -3.36 5.64 -10.84
C GLN A 159 -2.07 5.01 -10.30
N ASP A 160 -1.96 4.78 -8.98
CA ASP A 160 -0.81 4.11 -8.40
C ASP A 160 -0.82 2.63 -8.82
N PRO A 161 0.30 2.09 -9.37
CA PRO A 161 0.37 0.68 -9.77
C PRO A 161 0.03 -0.32 -8.67
N HIS A 162 0.17 0.08 -7.40
CA HIS A 162 -0.09 -0.74 -6.22
C HIS A 162 -1.44 -0.43 -5.56
N TYR A 163 -2.26 0.44 -6.16
CA TYR A 163 -3.52 0.86 -5.59
C TYR A 163 -4.44 -0.30 -5.24
N GLY A 164 -4.63 -1.26 -6.14
CA GLY A 164 -5.52 -2.41 -5.91
C GLY A 164 -5.11 -3.23 -4.67
N THR A 165 -3.81 -3.42 -4.47
CA THR A 165 -3.26 -4.16 -3.32
C THR A 165 -3.36 -3.34 -2.03
N LEU A 166 -3.09 -2.04 -2.09
CA LEU A 166 -3.25 -1.12 -0.96
C LEU A 166 -4.71 -1.00 -0.52
N GLU A 167 -5.63 -0.84 -1.46
CA GLU A 167 -7.07 -0.76 -1.21
C GLU A 167 -7.60 -2.10 -0.68
N GLY A 168 -7.17 -3.23 -1.25
CA GLY A 168 -7.50 -4.55 -0.73
C GLY A 168 -7.08 -4.75 0.73
N LEU A 169 -5.84 -4.37 1.07
CA LEU A 169 -5.36 -4.41 2.46
C LEU A 169 -6.13 -3.46 3.37
N ALA A 170 -6.44 -2.24 2.90
CA ALA A 170 -7.19 -1.27 3.66
C ALA A 170 -8.60 -1.76 3.98
N ARG A 171 -9.33 -2.28 2.99
CA ARG A 171 -10.68 -2.83 3.17
C ARG A 171 -10.67 -4.03 4.12
N GLU A 172 -9.77 -4.98 3.89
CA GLU A 172 -9.64 -6.20 4.72
C GLU A 172 -9.38 -5.87 6.21
N LEU A 173 -8.59 -4.83 6.48
CA LEU A 173 -8.13 -4.50 7.83
C LEU A 173 -8.90 -3.38 8.53
N PHE A 174 -9.75 -2.62 7.81
CA PHE A 174 -10.57 -1.53 8.37
C PHE A 174 -12.07 -1.72 8.18
N ASP A 175 -12.55 -2.10 6.99
CA ASP A 175 -13.98 -2.13 6.69
C ASP A 175 -14.71 -3.27 7.41
N ALA A 176 -13.97 -4.30 7.86
CA ALA A 176 -14.46 -5.30 8.81
C ALA A 176 -14.92 -4.71 10.16
N ARG A 177 -14.72 -3.40 10.41
CA ARG A 177 -15.23 -2.68 11.59
C ARG A 177 -16.47 -1.83 11.32
N GLU A 178 -16.75 -1.45 10.07
CA GLU A 178 -17.78 -0.45 9.71
C GLU A 178 -19.07 -1.02 9.12
N ALA A 179 -19.13 -2.31 8.77
CA ALA A 179 -20.39 -3.00 8.41
C ALA A 179 -21.25 -3.32 9.66
N ARG A 180 -21.46 -2.32 10.52
CA ARG A 180 -22.34 -2.36 11.69
C ARG A 180 -23.50 -1.40 11.52
#